data_AF-A0A8J3SGG4-F1
#
_entry.id   AF-A0A8J3SGG4-F1
#
_cell.length_a   1.000
_cell.length_b   1.000
_cell.length_c   1.000
_cell.angle_alpha   90.00
_cell.angle_beta   90.00
_cell.angle_gamma   90.00
#
_symmetry.space_group_name_H-M   'P 1'
#
loop_
_entity.id
_entity.type
_entity.pdbx_description
1 polymer ?
#
loop_
_entity_poly.entity_id
_entity_poly.type
_entity_poly.pdbx_seq_one_letter_code
_entity_poly.pdbx_strand_id
1 'polypeptide(L)'
;MQFIDVTELAGVRSVVSTFRRPGTPVRFVLYPMIHLGEAGFYAAVTEHLRSCDIVVVEGVDQRSAPVRALTASYRWLRGSDRLTLAVQHIDYESLGVRIVHPDMTREEFLDGWRRIPLRYRIAAYLLVPFFVAGMRLFGTRRFIARHLTKQETMSHHWGPLDEWDEGPFDELVLHRRDRLLTEALAALHEEEHLRPVTVGVLYGAGHMPAVADALWALGYRPVSAEWLTVFEFVSPEPVEPVEPVESGSPGPRDRDAGRKLSGGANFAGQAVRPHHRTPAVRRDRLLFRVPAEPGHPWWIPGTPRSEPPEERSWASSVSVKSPRSSCAPQSGSRSSSSPPTPW
;
A
#
# COMPACT_ATOMS: atom_id res chain seq x y z
N MET A 1 1.02 -4.95 -13.35
CA MET A 1 0.31 -5.80 -12.38
C MET A 1 -0.81 -4.94 -11.81
N GLN A 2 -2.05 -5.44 -11.76
CA GLN A 2 -3.18 -4.69 -11.19
C GLN A 2 -3.25 -4.99 -9.69
N PHE A 3 -3.32 -3.96 -8.83
CA PHE A 3 -3.31 -4.14 -7.38
C PHE A 3 -4.71 -3.98 -6.76
N ILE A 4 -5.49 -3.04 -7.29
CA ILE A 4 -6.87 -2.79 -6.93
C ILE A 4 -7.75 -3.11 -8.14
N ASP A 5 -8.81 -3.86 -7.89
CA ASP A 5 -9.82 -4.13 -8.89
C ASP A 5 -11.15 -3.52 -8.48
N VAL A 6 -11.81 -2.89 -9.44
CA VAL A 6 -13.07 -2.22 -9.25
C VAL A 6 -14.05 -2.80 -10.26
N THR A 7 -15.01 -3.56 -9.76
CA THR A 7 -16.03 -4.18 -10.60
C THR A 7 -17.41 -3.75 -10.16
N GLU A 8 -18.28 -3.56 -11.13
CA GLU A 8 -19.68 -3.17 -10.92
C GLU A 8 -20.46 -4.15 -10.03
N LEU A 9 -20.07 -5.44 -10.02
CA LEU A 9 -20.74 -6.49 -9.27
C LEU A 9 -20.11 -6.75 -7.89
N ALA A 10 -18.78 -6.77 -7.78
CA ALA A 10 -18.09 -7.13 -6.54
C ALA A 10 -17.56 -5.93 -5.74
N GLY A 11 -17.78 -4.70 -6.21
CA GLY A 11 -17.25 -3.50 -5.57
C GLY A 11 -15.74 -3.34 -5.77
N VAL A 12 -15.01 -3.04 -4.70
CA VAL A 12 -13.56 -2.83 -4.71
C VAL A 12 -12.85 -3.99 -4.03
N ARG A 13 -11.82 -4.52 -4.68
CA ARG A 13 -10.98 -5.60 -4.18
C ARG A 13 -9.51 -5.21 -4.24
N SER A 14 -8.70 -5.73 -3.32
CA SER A 14 -7.25 -5.59 -3.28
C SER A 14 -6.61 -6.96 -3.44
N VAL A 15 -5.57 -7.08 -4.26
CA VAL A 15 -4.87 -8.35 -4.47
C VAL A 15 -3.72 -8.51 -3.48
N VAL A 16 -3.79 -9.56 -2.67
CA VAL A 16 -2.67 -10.05 -1.88
C VAL A 16 -1.81 -10.95 -2.76
N SER A 17 -0.57 -10.55 -3.01
CA SER A 17 0.29 -11.25 -3.97
C SER A 17 1.55 -11.77 -3.32
N THR A 18 1.85 -13.05 -3.54
CA THR A 18 3.07 -13.68 -3.03
C THR A 18 4.14 -13.70 -4.11
N PHE A 19 5.34 -13.25 -3.77
CA PHE A 19 6.53 -13.21 -4.61
C PHE A 19 7.59 -14.18 -4.09
N ARG A 20 8.19 -14.95 -5.01
CA ARG A 20 9.27 -15.89 -4.72
C ARG A 20 10.39 -15.78 -5.75
N ARG A 21 11.61 -16.10 -5.33
CA ARG A 21 12.79 -16.19 -6.19
C ARG A 21 13.41 -17.59 -6.05
N PRO A 22 13.77 -18.28 -7.15
CA PRO A 22 14.54 -19.51 -7.08
C PRO A 22 15.89 -19.29 -6.40
N GLY A 23 16.32 -20.23 -5.53
CA GLY A 23 17.61 -20.16 -4.84
C GLY A 23 17.59 -19.39 -3.51
N THR A 24 16.46 -18.82 -3.10
CA THR A 24 16.28 -18.27 -1.75
C THR A 24 14.97 -18.78 -1.13
N PRO A 25 14.94 -19.06 0.18
CA PRO A 25 13.71 -19.43 0.88
C PRO A 25 12.84 -18.24 1.27
N VAL A 26 13.32 -17.00 1.10
CA VAL A 26 12.56 -15.77 1.41
C VAL A 26 11.32 -15.64 0.53
N ARG A 27 10.22 -15.15 1.12
CA ARG A 27 8.98 -14.81 0.43
C ARG A 27 8.58 -13.38 0.76
N PHE A 28 8.12 -12.65 -0.24
CA PHE A 28 7.48 -11.35 -0.04
C PHE A 28 5.99 -11.49 -0.29
N VAL A 29 5.15 -10.93 0.57
CA VAL A 29 3.70 -10.88 0.38
C VAL A 29 3.27 -9.43 0.38
N LEU A 30 2.69 -8.97 -0.73
CA LEU A 30 2.25 -7.60 -0.89
C LEU A 30 0.80 -7.46 -0.44
N TYR A 31 0.52 -6.45 0.37
CA TYR A 31 -0.81 -6.06 0.83
C TYR A 31 -1.09 -4.61 0.41
N PRO A 32 -1.62 -4.39 -0.81
CA PRO A 32 -2.02 -3.06 -1.28
C PRO A 32 -3.14 -2.50 -0.43
N MET A 33 -2.85 -1.44 0.32
CA MET A 33 -3.80 -0.87 1.26
C MET A 33 -4.59 0.30 0.67
N ILE A 34 -5.86 0.34 1.05
CA ILE A 34 -6.74 1.49 0.87
C ILE A 34 -7.14 1.99 2.26
N HIS A 35 -7.01 3.29 2.50
CA HIS A 35 -7.27 3.88 3.83
C HIS A 35 -8.76 3.88 4.25
N LEU A 36 -9.67 3.64 3.30
CA LEU A 36 -11.11 3.51 3.54
C LEU A 36 -11.62 2.19 2.95
N GLY A 37 -12.23 1.36 3.79
CA GLY A 37 -12.72 0.03 3.45
C GLY A 37 -13.64 -0.53 4.53
N GLU A 38 -14.21 -1.69 4.32
CA GLU A 38 -14.99 -2.39 5.34
C GLU A 38 -14.11 -2.94 6.45
N ALA A 39 -14.67 -3.09 7.65
CA ALA A 39 -13.92 -3.63 8.79
C ALA A 39 -13.39 -5.05 8.53
N GLY A 40 -14.16 -5.87 7.79
CA GLY A 40 -13.77 -7.23 7.41
C GLY A 40 -12.48 -7.30 6.59
N PHE A 41 -12.26 -6.33 5.70
CA PHE A 41 -11.03 -6.21 4.92
C PHE A 41 -9.80 -6.06 5.84
N TYR A 42 -9.85 -5.11 6.77
CA TYR A 42 -8.73 -4.86 7.68
C TYR A 42 -8.50 -6.01 8.66
N ALA A 43 -9.57 -6.70 9.08
CA ALA A 43 -9.45 -7.91 9.90
C ALA A 43 -8.76 -9.04 9.15
N ALA A 44 -9.13 -9.29 7.89
CA ALA A 44 -8.48 -10.30 7.04
C ALA A 44 -6.99 -9.99 6.81
N VAL A 45 -6.67 -8.74 6.47
CA VAL A 45 -5.27 -8.30 6.34
C VAL A 45 -4.51 -8.50 7.66
N THR A 46 -5.08 -8.09 8.80
CA THR A 46 -4.45 -8.26 10.11
C THR A 46 -4.15 -9.72 10.41
N GLU A 47 -5.07 -10.63 10.08
CA GLU A 47 -4.87 -12.06 10.27
C GLU A 47 -3.73 -12.59 9.38
N HIS A 48 -3.68 -12.18 8.12
CA HIS A 48 -2.60 -12.56 7.22
C HIS A 48 -1.24 -12.05 7.72
N LEU A 49 -1.17 -10.83 8.25
CA LEU A 49 0.06 -10.24 8.77
C LEU A 49 0.62 -11.00 9.99
N ARG A 50 -0.23 -11.64 10.80
CA ARG A 50 0.22 -12.49 11.92
C ARG A 50 0.97 -13.74 11.48
N SER A 51 0.79 -14.17 10.23
CA SER A 51 1.52 -15.30 9.65
C SER A 51 2.89 -14.91 9.07
N CYS A 52 3.23 -13.61 9.04
CA CYS A 52 4.51 -13.11 8.56
C CYS A 52 5.55 -13.09 9.69
N ASP A 53 6.83 -13.20 9.35
CA ASP A 53 7.93 -13.06 10.32
C ASP A 53 8.35 -11.59 10.48
N ILE A 54 8.30 -10.85 9.37
CA ILE A 54 8.63 -9.43 9.28
C ILE A 54 7.50 -8.73 8.56
N VAL A 55 7.07 -7.57 9.07
CA VAL A 55 6.10 -6.71 8.40
C VAL A 55 6.71 -5.33 8.16
N VAL A 56 6.79 -4.97 6.89
CA VAL A 56 7.23 -3.68 6.40
C VAL A 56 6.01 -2.80 6.24
N VAL A 57 5.87 -1.75 7.04
CA VAL A 57 4.65 -0.92 7.07
C VAL A 57 4.93 0.52 6.68
N GLU A 58 3.94 1.13 6.05
CA GLU A 58 3.89 2.57 5.78
C GLU A 58 3.73 3.35 7.09
N GLY A 59 4.45 4.47 7.27
CA GLY A 59 4.22 5.31 8.44
C GLY A 59 5.15 6.51 8.58
N VAL A 60 4.58 7.70 8.42
CA VAL A 60 5.13 8.94 8.98
C VAL A 60 4.46 9.17 10.34
N ASP A 61 5.24 9.54 11.36
CA ASP A 61 4.69 9.86 12.69
C ASP A 61 3.52 10.87 12.57
N GLN A 62 2.32 10.42 12.95
CA GLN A 62 1.05 11.14 12.78
C GLN A 62 0.94 12.43 13.63
N ARG A 63 1.97 12.77 14.42
CA ARG A 63 1.98 13.95 15.30
C ARG A 63 2.22 15.28 14.57
N SER A 64 2.51 15.27 13.28
CA SER A 64 2.75 16.52 12.52
C SER A 64 1.45 17.15 11.99
N ALA A 65 1.32 18.49 12.04
CA ALA A 65 0.11 19.17 11.58
C ALA A 65 -0.21 18.96 10.08
N PRO A 66 0.77 18.95 9.15
CA PRO A 66 0.51 18.65 7.74
C PRO A 66 0.06 17.20 7.52
N VAL A 67 0.71 16.22 8.15
CA VAL A 67 0.31 14.81 8.08
C VAL A 67 -1.08 14.63 8.69
N ARG A 68 -1.39 15.33 9.79
CA ARG A 68 -2.73 15.36 10.37
C ARG A 68 -3.75 15.96 9.42
N ALA A 69 -3.45 17.04 8.71
CA ALA A 69 -4.38 17.65 7.76
C ALA A 69 -4.67 16.71 6.59
N LEU A 70 -3.64 16.07 6.03
CA LEU A 70 -3.79 15.08 4.96
C LEU A 70 -4.63 13.88 5.41
N THR A 71 -4.31 13.33 6.58
CA THR A 71 -5.01 12.17 7.16
C THR A 71 -6.35 12.51 7.83
N ALA A 72 -6.63 13.79 8.11
CA ALA A 72 -7.90 14.23 8.71
C ALA A 72 -9.06 13.99 7.76
N SER A 73 -8.81 14.07 6.45
CA SER A 73 -9.81 13.78 5.42
C SER A 73 -10.44 12.40 5.62
N TYR A 74 -9.63 11.35 5.80
CA TYR A 74 -10.11 10.00 6.08
C TYR A 74 -10.86 9.90 7.41
N ARG A 75 -10.35 10.55 8.46
CA ARG A 75 -10.97 10.54 9.79
C ARG A 75 -12.34 11.21 9.82
N TRP A 76 -12.55 12.26 9.04
CA TRP A 76 -13.83 12.95 8.95
C TRP A 76 -14.87 12.21 8.10
N LEU A 77 -14.41 11.31 7.22
CA LEU A 77 -15.26 10.38 6.50
C LEU A 77 -15.69 9.17 7.36
N ARG A 78 -14.98 8.91 8.46
CA ARG A 78 -15.41 7.95 9.48
C ARG A 78 -16.74 8.40 10.09
N GLY A 79 -17.69 7.47 10.19
CA GLY A 79 -19.02 7.73 10.76
C GLY A 79 -20.01 8.39 9.79
N SER A 80 -19.77 8.28 8.48
CA SER A 80 -20.86 8.44 7.52
C SER A 80 -21.66 7.13 7.48
N ASP A 81 -22.86 7.15 8.07
CA ASP A 81 -23.80 6.01 8.05
C ASP A 81 -24.15 5.57 6.62
N ARG A 82 -23.97 6.46 5.65
CA ARG A 82 -24.21 6.19 4.22
C ARG A 82 -23.11 5.35 3.57
N LEU A 83 -21.88 5.42 4.07
CA LEU A 83 -20.75 4.72 3.50
C LEU A 83 -20.47 3.41 4.25
N THR A 84 -20.70 3.37 5.57
CA THR A 84 -20.41 2.21 6.41
C THR A 84 -18.99 1.68 6.19
N LEU A 85 -18.04 2.60 5.97
CA LEU A 85 -16.62 2.30 5.78
C LEU A 85 -15.86 2.64 7.06
N ALA A 86 -14.91 1.76 7.40
CA ALA A 86 -13.90 1.98 8.40
C ALA A 86 -12.69 2.70 7.78
N VAL A 87 -11.98 3.45 8.63
CA VAL A 87 -10.63 3.92 8.32
C VAL A 87 -9.67 2.81 8.72
N GLN A 88 -8.66 2.56 7.88
CA GLN A 88 -7.58 1.61 8.17
C GLN A 88 -7.04 1.80 9.59
N HIS A 89 -7.15 0.75 10.39
CA HIS A 89 -6.60 0.70 11.73
C HIS A 89 -6.11 -0.73 12.00
N ILE A 90 -4.79 -0.89 12.07
CA ILE A 90 -4.13 -2.15 12.39
C ILE A 90 -3.24 -1.89 13.60
N ASP A 91 -3.45 -2.66 14.66
CA ASP A 91 -2.61 -2.60 15.86
C ASP A 91 -1.36 -3.43 15.65
N TYR A 92 -0.30 -2.78 15.16
CA TYR A 92 0.98 -3.43 14.88
C TYR A 92 1.65 -4.01 16.14
N GLU A 93 1.38 -3.46 17.33
CA GLU A 93 1.93 -3.99 18.58
C GLU A 93 1.31 -5.36 18.92
N SER A 94 0.04 -5.57 18.55
CA SER A 94 -0.68 -6.83 18.76
C SER A 94 -0.28 -7.96 17.79
N LEU A 95 0.47 -7.66 16.71
CA LEU A 95 0.82 -8.66 15.71
C LEU A 95 1.85 -9.68 16.22
N GLY A 96 2.71 -9.28 17.16
CA GLY A 96 3.77 -10.15 17.68
C GLY A 96 4.91 -10.45 16.70
N VAL A 97 5.05 -9.65 15.64
CA VAL A 97 6.03 -9.82 14.55
C VAL A 97 7.01 -8.65 14.47
N ARG A 98 8.15 -8.81 13.80
CA ARG A 98 9.14 -7.72 13.62
C ARG A 98 8.56 -6.66 12.68
N ILE A 99 8.34 -5.45 13.17
CA ILE A 99 7.86 -4.33 12.36
C ILE A 99 9.04 -3.49 11.86
N VAL A 100 9.06 -3.20 10.56
CA VAL A 100 10.04 -2.32 9.90
C VAL A 100 9.30 -1.12 9.29
N HIS A 101 9.78 0.09 9.57
CA HIS A 101 9.20 1.34 9.07
C HIS A 101 10.20 2.06 8.14
N PRO A 102 10.30 1.67 6.86
CA PRO A 102 11.22 2.29 5.91
C PRO A 102 10.59 3.52 5.27
N ASP A 103 10.20 4.48 6.11
CA ASP A 103 9.55 5.70 5.69
C ASP A 103 10.37 6.90 6.17
N MET A 104 10.04 8.07 5.63
CA MET A 104 10.70 9.30 6.05
C MET A 104 10.37 9.64 7.49
N THR A 105 11.37 10.18 8.19
CA THR A 105 11.15 10.76 9.51
C THR A 105 10.17 11.92 9.43
N ARG A 106 9.61 12.28 10.58
CA ARG A 106 8.75 13.46 10.69
C ARG A 106 9.45 14.72 10.21
N GLU A 107 10.72 14.88 10.56
CA GLU A 107 11.55 16.03 10.23
C GLU A 107 11.78 16.12 8.71
N GLU A 108 12.08 14.99 8.07
CA GLU A 108 12.23 14.91 6.61
C GLU A 108 10.92 15.20 5.87
N PHE A 109 9.79 14.69 6.35
CA PHE A 109 8.48 15.00 5.78
C PHE A 109 8.17 16.49 5.90
N LEU A 110 8.41 17.08 7.07
CA LEU A 110 8.15 18.51 7.30
C LEU A 110 9.07 19.39 6.47
N ASP A 111 10.34 19.00 6.29
CA ASP A 111 11.25 19.70 5.41
C ASP A 111 10.77 19.62 3.94
N GLY A 112 10.40 18.43 3.47
CA GLY A 112 9.81 18.23 2.16
C GLY A 112 8.52 19.07 1.97
N TRP A 113 7.63 19.06 2.95
CA TRP A 113 6.40 19.87 2.94
C TRP A 113 6.69 21.37 2.83
N ARG A 114 7.74 21.87 3.50
CA ARG A 114 8.13 23.29 3.43
C ARG A 114 8.67 23.67 2.04
N ARG A 115 9.29 22.72 1.33
CA ARG A 115 9.78 22.91 -0.04
C ARG A 115 8.65 22.99 -1.07
N ILE A 116 7.45 22.49 -0.74
CA ILE A 116 6.27 22.67 -1.58
C ILE A 116 5.93 24.17 -1.68
N PRO A 117 5.79 24.72 -2.91
CA PRO A 117 5.44 26.13 -3.10
C PRO A 117 4.19 26.53 -2.31
N LEU A 118 4.23 27.72 -1.70
CA LEU A 118 3.21 28.18 -0.75
C LEU A 118 1.79 28.12 -1.35
N ARG A 119 1.64 28.42 -2.64
CA ARG A 119 0.35 28.35 -3.35
C ARG A 119 -0.32 26.98 -3.24
N TYR A 120 0.43 25.88 -3.37
CA TYR A 120 -0.11 24.52 -3.28
C TYR A 120 -0.50 24.16 -1.85
N ARG A 121 0.30 24.59 -0.87
CA ARG A 121 -0.03 24.39 0.55
C ARG A 121 -1.32 25.11 0.93
N ILE A 122 -1.46 26.37 0.53
CA ILE A 122 -2.69 27.15 0.76
C ILE A 122 -3.87 26.48 0.06
N ALA A 123 -3.73 26.11 -1.22
CA ALA A 123 -4.76 25.42 -1.96
C ALA A 123 -5.19 24.12 -1.27
N ALA A 124 -4.25 23.29 -0.79
CA ALA A 124 -4.56 22.07 -0.05
C ALA A 124 -5.35 22.37 1.24
N TYR A 125 -4.92 23.34 2.05
CA TYR A 125 -5.62 23.71 3.28
C TYR A 125 -7.04 24.25 3.03
N LEU A 126 -7.26 24.92 1.89
CA LEU A 126 -8.59 25.39 1.51
C LEU A 126 -9.45 24.27 0.92
N LEU A 127 -8.93 23.50 -0.02
CA LEU A 127 -9.71 22.51 -0.79
C LEU A 127 -10.07 21.27 0.01
N VAL A 128 -9.17 20.76 0.88
CA VAL A 128 -9.41 19.54 1.66
C VAL A 128 -10.71 19.60 2.49
N PRO A 129 -10.99 20.64 3.30
CA PRO A 129 -12.24 20.67 4.06
C PRO A 129 -13.49 20.72 3.18
N PHE A 130 -13.48 21.44 2.05
CA PHE A 130 -14.60 21.44 1.10
C PHE A 130 -14.78 20.07 0.44
N PHE A 131 -13.69 19.42 0.03
CA PHE A 131 -13.72 18.07 -0.52
C PHE A 131 -14.33 17.09 0.49
N VAL A 132 -13.89 17.14 1.75
CA VAL A 132 -14.42 16.24 2.79
C VAL A 132 -15.89 16.52 3.10
N ALA A 133 -16.29 17.79 3.18
CA ALA A 133 -17.69 18.15 3.37
C ALA A 133 -18.56 17.65 2.20
N GLY A 134 -18.11 17.85 0.96
CA GLY A 134 -18.77 17.33 -0.23
C GLY A 134 -18.87 15.81 -0.22
N MET A 135 -17.79 15.11 0.13
CA MET A 135 -17.78 13.66 0.29
C MET A 135 -18.71 13.17 1.41
N ARG A 136 -18.86 13.91 2.50
CA ARG A 136 -19.80 13.56 3.57
C ARG A 136 -21.26 13.72 3.13
N LEU A 137 -21.56 14.76 2.37
CA LEU A 137 -22.93 15.06 1.92
C LEU A 137 -23.36 14.22 0.72
N PHE A 138 -22.44 13.96 -0.21
CA PHE A 138 -22.74 13.39 -1.53
C PHE A 138 -21.90 12.15 -1.88
N GLY A 139 -20.90 11.80 -1.07
CA GLY A 139 -20.05 10.66 -1.32
C GLY A 139 -20.85 9.36 -1.26
N THR A 140 -20.58 8.49 -2.23
CA THR A 140 -21.12 7.13 -2.31
C THR A 140 -19.95 6.15 -2.45
N ARG A 141 -20.15 4.88 -2.09
CA ARG A 141 -19.15 3.82 -2.32
C ARG A 141 -18.73 3.77 -3.79
N ARG A 142 -19.69 3.97 -4.71
CA ARG A 142 -19.45 4.06 -6.15
C ARG A 142 -18.60 5.25 -6.55
N PHE A 143 -18.80 6.41 -5.93
CA PHE A 143 -17.94 7.57 -6.14
C PHE A 143 -16.51 7.29 -5.70
N ILE A 144 -16.31 6.69 -4.52
CA ILE A 144 -14.98 6.31 -4.01
C ILE A 144 -14.30 5.33 -4.96
N ALA A 145 -15.00 4.25 -5.33
CA ALA A 145 -14.50 3.25 -6.27
C ALA A 145 -14.02 3.84 -7.61
N ARG A 146 -14.81 4.75 -8.22
CA ARG A 146 -14.40 5.44 -9.44
C ARG A 146 -13.10 6.24 -9.28
N HIS A 147 -12.86 6.81 -8.10
CA HIS A 147 -11.62 7.53 -7.81
C HIS A 147 -10.45 6.59 -7.53
N LEU A 148 -10.70 5.41 -6.95
CA LEU A 148 -9.67 4.39 -6.74
C LEU A 148 -9.17 3.79 -8.07
N THR A 149 -10.08 3.47 -8.99
CA THR A 149 -9.70 3.05 -10.36
C THR A 149 -8.85 4.10 -11.05
N LYS A 150 -9.23 5.37 -10.86
CA LYS A 150 -8.46 6.49 -11.36
C LYS A 150 -7.09 6.55 -10.70
N GLN A 151 -6.94 6.46 -9.39
CA GLN A 151 -5.62 6.54 -8.76
C GLN A 151 -4.62 5.47 -9.24
N GLU A 152 -5.08 4.28 -9.64
CA GLU A 152 -4.20 3.28 -10.26
C GLU A 152 -3.83 3.58 -11.72
N THR A 153 -4.71 4.27 -12.44
CA THR A 153 -4.52 4.61 -13.87
C THR A 153 -3.94 6.03 -14.05
N MET A 154 -4.11 6.89 -13.05
CA MET A 154 -3.90 8.34 -13.06
C MET A 154 -2.66 8.76 -12.28
N SER A 155 -1.61 7.95 -12.34
CA SER A 155 -0.26 8.46 -12.13
C SER A 155 0.14 9.56 -13.14
N HIS A 156 -0.71 9.94 -14.12
CA HIS A 156 -0.34 11.00 -15.09
C HIS A 156 -1.38 12.07 -15.49
N HIS A 157 -2.68 12.04 -15.14
CA HIS A 157 -3.58 13.11 -15.64
C HIS A 157 -4.72 13.47 -14.67
N TRP A 158 -4.75 14.71 -14.20
CA TRP A 158 -5.83 15.29 -13.38
C TRP A 158 -6.48 16.49 -14.09
N GLY A 159 -6.95 16.33 -15.33
CA GLY A 159 -7.89 17.27 -15.98
C GLY A 159 -7.36 18.72 -16.09
N PRO A 160 -8.19 19.78 -16.22
CA PRO A 160 -7.73 21.15 -16.53
C PRO A 160 -6.79 21.83 -15.51
N LEU A 161 -6.41 21.11 -14.44
CA LEU A 161 -5.29 21.42 -13.56
C LEU A 161 -3.97 20.76 -14.01
N ASP A 162 -3.91 20.14 -15.20
CA ASP A 162 -2.78 19.40 -15.79
C ASP A 162 -1.53 20.28 -16.05
N GLU A 163 -1.60 21.60 -15.84
CA GLU A 163 -0.40 22.46 -15.70
C GLU A 163 0.27 22.35 -14.32
N TRP A 164 -0.34 21.59 -13.40
CA TRP A 164 0.31 21.16 -12.16
C TRP A 164 1.14 19.93 -12.55
N ASP A 165 2.31 20.19 -13.15
CA ASP A 165 3.42 19.24 -13.32
C ASP A 165 3.46 18.24 -12.16
N GLU A 166 3.86 16.98 -12.42
CA GLU A 166 4.18 15.95 -11.41
C GLU A 166 4.82 16.60 -10.17
N GLY A 167 3.97 16.85 -9.17
CA GLY A 167 4.18 18.01 -8.34
C GLY A 167 5.23 17.77 -7.28
N PRO A 168 5.72 18.84 -6.63
CA PRO A 168 6.46 18.72 -5.37
C PRO A 168 5.71 17.92 -4.29
N PHE A 169 4.40 17.73 -4.45
CA PHE A 169 3.57 16.89 -3.60
C PHE A 169 3.72 15.39 -3.93
N ASP A 170 3.65 14.99 -5.21
CA ASP A 170 3.77 13.58 -5.62
C ASP A 170 5.19 13.07 -5.35
N GLU A 171 6.20 13.89 -5.61
CA GLU A 171 7.59 13.58 -5.24
C GLU A 171 7.72 13.30 -3.72
N LEU A 172 7.02 14.09 -2.89
CA LEU A 172 7.06 13.94 -1.43
C LEU A 172 6.26 12.72 -0.95
N VAL A 173 5.07 12.49 -1.50
CA VAL A 173 4.10 11.51 -0.99
C VAL A 173 4.29 10.13 -1.61
N LEU A 174 4.86 10.04 -2.82
CA LEU A 174 5.10 8.79 -3.54
C LEU A 174 6.60 8.54 -3.71
N HIS A 175 7.25 9.21 -4.66
CA HIS A 175 8.57 8.80 -5.16
C HIS A 175 9.67 8.77 -4.11
N ARG A 176 9.72 9.74 -3.19
CA ARG A 176 10.71 9.72 -2.11
C ARG A 176 10.49 8.56 -1.15
N ARG A 177 9.24 8.18 -0.88
CA ARG A 177 8.90 7.06 0.01
C ARG A 177 9.13 5.73 -0.69
N ASP A 178 8.83 5.65 -1.99
CA ASP A 178 9.14 4.48 -2.83
C ASP A 178 10.63 4.15 -2.81
N ARG A 179 11.49 5.18 -2.88
CA ARG A 179 12.95 4.97 -2.77
C ARG A 179 13.35 4.36 -1.42
N LEU A 180 12.90 4.94 -0.31
CA LEU A 180 13.18 4.40 1.02
C LEU A 180 12.65 2.98 1.21
N LEU A 181 11.44 2.72 0.72
CA LEU A 181 10.82 1.40 0.77
C LEU A 181 11.60 0.38 -0.04
N THR A 182 11.92 0.67 -1.30
CA THR A 182 12.63 -0.27 -2.18
C THR A 182 14.06 -0.53 -1.72
N GLU A 183 14.76 0.49 -1.19
CA GLU A 183 16.07 0.32 -0.54
C GLU A 183 15.97 -0.62 0.67
N ALA A 184 14.95 -0.46 1.51
CA ALA A 184 14.75 -1.33 2.66
C ALA A 184 14.39 -2.77 2.27
N LEU A 185 13.64 -2.98 1.20
CA LEU A 185 13.35 -4.32 0.68
C LEU A 185 14.62 -5.00 0.13
N ALA A 186 15.48 -4.25 -0.54
CA ALA A 186 16.79 -4.75 -0.97
C ALA A 186 17.67 -5.13 0.23
N ALA A 187 17.74 -4.27 1.25
CA ALA A 187 18.49 -4.56 2.49
C ALA A 187 17.94 -5.79 3.22
N LEU A 188 16.62 -5.93 3.34
CA LEU A 188 15.99 -7.11 3.93
C LEU A 188 16.28 -8.37 3.13
N HIS A 189 16.28 -8.30 1.79
CA HIS A 189 16.69 -9.42 0.97
C HIS A 189 18.12 -9.86 1.33
N GLU A 190 19.08 -8.94 1.34
CA GLU A 190 20.47 -9.27 1.66
C GLU A 190 20.63 -9.83 3.09
N GLU A 191 19.93 -9.30 4.08
CA GLU A 191 19.99 -9.76 5.49
C GLU A 191 19.34 -11.15 5.69
N GLU A 192 18.29 -11.45 4.92
CA GLU A 192 17.41 -12.58 5.18
C GLU A 192 17.49 -13.69 4.11
N HIS A 193 18.21 -13.50 2.99
CA HIS A 193 18.16 -14.39 1.81
C HIS A 193 18.51 -15.87 2.07
N LEU A 194 19.11 -16.22 3.22
CA LEU A 194 19.40 -17.60 3.62
C LEU A 194 18.39 -18.18 4.61
N ARG A 195 17.52 -17.35 5.20
CA ARG A 195 16.54 -17.75 6.21
C ARG A 195 15.14 -17.89 5.59
N PRO A 196 14.36 -18.91 5.99
CA PRO A 196 13.01 -19.12 5.48
C PRO A 196 12.01 -18.15 6.14
N VAL A 197 12.11 -16.87 5.81
CA VAL A 197 11.23 -15.82 6.33
C VAL A 197 10.19 -15.37 5.31
N THR A 198 9.02 -15.00 5.81
CA THR A 198 7.95 -14.34 5.07
C THR A 198 7.88 -12.88 5.46
N VAL A 199 8.10 -12.00 4.49
CA VAL A 199 8.07 -10.54 4.64
C VAL A 199 6.76 -10.01 4.09
N GLY A 200 5.86 -9.55 4.97
CA GLY A 200 4.64 -8.84 4.58
C GLY A 200 4.94 -7.37 4.30
N VAL A 201 4.55 -6.86 3.13
CA VAL A 201 4.71 -5.46 2.74
C VAL A 201 3.34 -4.80 2.71
N LEU A 202 3.07 -3.94 3.70
CA LEU A 202 1.80 -3.29 3.93
C LEU A 202 1.93 -1.78 3.68
N TYR A 203 1.57 -1.36 2.47
CA TYR A 203 1.67 0.04 2.02
C TYR A 203 0.44 0.42 1.19
N GLY A 204 0.17 1.72 1.08
CA GLY A 204 -0.86 2.24 0.18
C GLY A 204 -0.69 1.70 -1.24
N ALA A 205 -1.81 1.39 -1.92
CA ALA A 205 -1.79 0.76 -3.24
C ALA A 205 -0.95 1.52 -4.28
N GLY A 206 -0.85 2.86 -4.18
CA GLY A 206 -0.03 3.70 -5.06
C GLY A 206 1.48 3.40 -5.01
N HIS A 207 1.99 2.79 -3.93
CA HIS A 207 3.40 2.41 -3.78
C HIS A 207 3.72 1.02 -4.34
N MET A 208 2.69 0.20 -4.60
CA MET A 208 2.86 -1.20 -4.99
C MET A 208 3.55 -1.39 -6.35
N PRO A 209 3.38 -0.52 -7.36
CA PRO A 209 4.16 -0.62 -8.60
C PRO A 209 5.67 -0.56 -8.35
N ALA A 210 6.16 0.41 -7.58
CA ALA A 210 7.58 0.54 -7.26
C ALA A 210 8.11 -0.67 -6.47
N VAL A 211 7.31 -1.20 -5.54
CA VAL A 211 7.65 -2.43 -4.80
C VAL A 211 7.77 -3.63 -5.73
N ALA A 212 6.80 -3.84 -6.62
CA ALA A 212 6.82 -4.96 -7.55
C ALA A 212 8.00 -4.87 -8.52
N ASP A 213 8.31 -3.67 -9.02
CA ASP A 213 9.45 -3.42 -9.91
C ASP A 213 10.78 -3.72 -9.19
N ALA A 214 10.94 -3.27 -7.94
CA ALA A 214 12.12 -3.58 -7.14
C ALA A 214 12.26 -5.09 -6.87
N LEU A 215 11.17 -5.78 -6.51
CA LEU A 215 11.18 -7.23 -6.34
C LEU A 215 11.50 -7.96 -7.65
N TRP A 216 11.00 -7.47 -8.79
CA TRP A 216 11.34 -8.01 -10.11
C TRP A 216 12.83 -7.87 -10.42
N ALA A 217 13.42 -6.70 -10.13
CA ALA A 217 14.85 -6.44 -10.29
C ALA A 217 15.71 -7.35 -9.40
N LEU A 218 15.22 -7.68 -8.19
CA LEU A 218 15.85 -8.65 -7.29
C LEU A 218 15.63 -10.11 -7.71
N GLY A 219 14.92 -10.38 -8.81
CA GLY A 219 14.68 -11.73 -9.35
C GLY A 219 13.47 -12.45 -8.76
N TYR A 220 12.65 -11.79 -7.94
CA TYR A 220 11.39 -12.36 -7.46
C TYR A 220 10.33 -12.30 -8.54
N ARG A 221 9.42 -13.27 -8.53
CA ARG A 221 8.26 -13.37 -9.43
C ARG A 221 7.01 -13.66 -8.64
N PRO A 222 5.85 -13.11 -9.03
CA PRO A 222 4.59 -13.46 -8.41
C PRO A 222 4.28 -14.94 -8.66
N VAL A 223 3.91 -15.67 -7.61
CA VAL A 223 3.58 -17.11 -7.67
C VAL A 223 2.14 -17.41 -7.27
N SER A 224 1.48 -16.50 -6.56
CA SER A 224 0.07 -16.59 -6.21
C SER A 224 -0.52 -15.20 -5.99
N ALA A 225 -1.84 -15.12 -6.14
CA ALA A 225 -2.63 -13.92 -5.94
C ALA A 225 -3.97 -14.33 -5.31
N GLU A 226 -4.40 -13.58 -4.31
CA GLU A 226 -5.68 -13.74 -3.62
C GLU A 226 -6.37 -12.38 -3.57
N TRP A 227 -7.67 -12.35 -3.87
CA TRP A 227 -8.44 -11.10 -3.81
C TRP A 227 -9.13 -10.96 -2.47
N LEU A 228 -8.87 -9.86 -1.77
CA LEU A 228 -9.61 -9.45 -0.59
C LEU A 228 -10.59 -8.33 -0.95
N THR A 229 -11.86 -8.49 -0.61
CA THR A 229 -12.87 -7.44 -0.78
C THR A 229 -12.58 -6.29 0.16
N VAL A 230 -12.38 -5.09 -0.39
CA VAL A 230 -12.22 -3.85 0.36
C VAL A 230 -13.59 -3.33 0.77
N PHE A 231 -14.55 -3.28 -0.16
CA PHE A 231 -15.97 -3.01 0.12
C PHE A 231 -16.85 -3.34 -1.08
N GLU A 232 -18.12 -3.68 -0.83
CA GLU A 232 -19.11 -3.97 -1.87
C GLU A 232 -19.98 -2.73 -2.19
N PHE A 233 -20.63 -2.69 -3.36
CA PHE A 233 -21.54 -1.57 -3.70
C PHE A 233 -22.94 -1.73 -3.12
N VAL A 234 -23.40 -2.96 -2.98
CA VAL A 234 -24.63 -3.27 -2.26
C VAL A 234 -24.20 -3.41 -0.80
N SER A 235 -24.65 -2.50 0.05
CA SER A 235 -24.49 -2.73 1.49
C SER A 235 -25.20 -4.05 1.79
N PRO A 236 -24.57 -4.99 2.51
CA PRO A 236 -25.30 -6.15 3.01
C PRO A 236 -26.53 -5.61 3.73
N GLU A 237 -27.70 -6.24 3.50
CA GLU A 237 -28.90 -5.91 4.26
C GLU A 237 -28.51 -5.84 5.74
N PRO A 238 -28.99 -4.84 6.51
CA PRO A 238 -28.67 -4.73 7.91
C PRO A 238 -28.85 -6.12 8.52
N VAL A 239 -27.76 -6.73 8.99
CA VAL A 239 -27.86 -7.99 9.72
C VAL A 239 -28.75 -7.64 10.89
N GLU A 240 -30.00 -8.12 10.88
CA GLU A 240 -30.92 -7.86 11.97
C GLU A 240 -30.16 -8.20 13.25
N PRO A 241 -30.07 -7.27 14.21
CA PRO A 241 -29.32 -7.51 15.42
C PRO A 241 -29.82 -8.83 15.97
N VAL A 242 -28.93 -9.83 16.00
CA VAL A 242 -29.25 -11.16 16.53
C VAL A 242 -29.79 -10.88 17.91
N GLU A 243 -31.11 -11.05 18.10
CA GLU A 243 -31.72 -10.80 19.39
C GLU A 243 -30.90 -11.60 20.39
N PRO A 244 -30.37 -10.95 21.45
CA PRO A 244 -29.53 -11.63 22.40
C PRO A 244 -30.30 -12.84 22.86
N VAL A 245 -29.81 -14.03 22.48
CA VAL A 245 -30.40 -15.32 22.87
C VAL A 245 -30.66 -15.19 24.35
N GLU A 246 -31.94 -15.14 24.74
CA GLU A 246 -32.35 -14.98 26.13
C GLU A 246 -31.57 -16.04 26.90
N SER A 247 -30.53 -15.60 27.61
CA SER A 247 -29.70 -16.48 28.39
C SER A 247 -30.64 -17.02 29.45
N GLY A 248 -31.11 -18.25 29.24
CA GLY A 248 -32.03 -18.93 30.13
C GLY A 248 -31.55 -18.70 31.55
N SER A 249 -32.42 -18.07 32.35
CA SER A 249 -32.11 -17.68 33.71
C SER A 249 -31.43 -18.84 34.44
N PRO A 250 -30.25 -18.66 35.05
CA PRO A 250 -29.65 -19.70 35.85
C PRO A 250 -30.62 -20.04 36.99
N GLY A 251 -31.12 -21.27 36.97
CA GLY A 251 -32.00 -21.79 38.02
C GLY A 251 -31.39 -21.62 39.42
N PRO A 252 -32.23 -21.54 40.46
CA PRO A 252 -31.81 -21.23 41.81
C PRO A 252 -30.75 -22.24 42.30
N ARG A 253 -29.55 -21.74 42.59
CA ARG A 253 -28.50 -22.52 43.24
C ARG A 253 -28.88 -22.73 44.70
N ASP A 254 -29.08 -24.00 45.06
CA ASP A 254 -29.09 -24.49 46.43
C ASP A 254 -27.86 -23.95 47.18
N ARG A 255 -28.13 -23.13 48.19
CA ARG A 255 -27.20 -22.83 49.26
C ARG A 255 -27.57 -23.73 50.42
N ASP A 256 -26.81 -24.81 50.61
CA ASP A 256 -26.82 -25.46 51.92
C ASP A 256 -25.48 -26.11 52.31
N ALA A 257 -25.20 -25.99 53.61
CA ALA A 257 -24.15 -26.60 54.43
C ALA A 257 -22.67 -26.44 53.98
N GLY A 258 -21.79 -25.72 54.69
CA GLY A 258 -21.63 -25.70 56.14
C GLY A 258 -20.65 -26.79 56.60
N ARG A 259 -19.33 -26.55 56.53
CA ARG A 259 -18.37 -27.31 57.33
C ARG A 259 -17.19 -26.44 57.78
N LYS A 260 -17.29 -26.02 59.05
CA LYS A 260 -16.18 -25.54 59.87
C LYS A 260 -15.16 -26.67 60.05
N LEU A 261 -13.88 -26.40 59.78
CA LEU A 261 -12.78 -27.05 60.48
C LEU A 261 -11.77 -25.98 60.88
N SER A 262 -11.75 -25.73 62.17
CA SER A 262 -10.72 -25.04 62.92
C SER A 262 -9.44 -25.88 62.98
N GLY A 263 -8.30 -25.26 62.72
CA GLY A 263 -6.98 -25.85 62.95
C GLY A 263 -5.93 -24.75 62.89
N GLY A 264 -5.59 -24.19 64.03
CA GLY A 264 -4.50 -23.21 64.16
C GLY A 264 -3.14 -23.89 64.13
N ALA A 265 -2.16 -23.21 63.54
CA ALA A 265 -0.75 -23.34 63.88
C ALA A 265 -0.02 -22.06 63.48
N ASN A 266 0.68 -21.48 64.46
CA ASN A 266 1.62 -20.39 64.30
C ASN A 266 2.77 -20.81 63.39
N PHE A 267 3.15 -19.96 62.42
CA PHE A 267 4.56 -19.86 62.01
C PHE A 267 4.90 -18.43 61.60
N ALA A 268 5.95 -17.92 62.25
CA ALA A 268 6.56 -16.64 62.00
C ALA A 268 7.33 -16.63 60.67
N GLY A 269 7.39 -15.45 60.05
CA GLY A 269 8.50 -15.03 59.21
C GLY A 269 8.44 -15.45 57.74
N GLN A 270 8.03 -14.53 56.87
CA GLN A 270 8.85 -14.06 55.74
C GLN A 270 8.11 -12.98 54.97
N ALA A 271 8.71 -11.80 54.91
CA ALA A 271 8.32 -10.74 53.99
C ALA A 271 8.72 -11.15 52.57
N VAL A 272 7.75 -11.62 51.78
CA VAL A 272 7.91 -11.82 50.34
C VAL A 272 7.40 -10.58 49.63
N ARG A 273 8.34 -9.80 49.10
CA ARG A 273 8.08 -8.71 48.15
C ARG A 273 7.50 -9.28 46.85
N PRO A 274 6.45 -8.71 46.25
CA PRO A 274 6.13 -9.02 44.86
C PRO A 274 7.12 -8.27 43.94
N HIS A 275 8.14 -9.00 43.49
CA HIS A 275 8.89 -8.66 42.28
C HIS A 275 8.04 -9.06 41.06
N HIS A 276 7.26 -8.12 40.53
CA HIS A 276 6.94 -8.11 39.11
C HIS A 276 7.64 -6.92 38.47
N ARG A 277 8.93 -7.13 38.14
CA ARG A 277 9.60 -6.35 37.10
C ARG A 277 9.08 -6.88 35.78
N THR A 278 8.20 -6.13 35.14
CA THR A 278 8.03 -6.19 33.69
C THR A 278 9.40 -5.89 33.06
N PRO A 279 9.93 -6.73 32.15
CA PRO A 279 11.13 -6.35 31.42
C PRO A 279 10.77 -5.13 30.56
N ALA A 280 11.51 -4.04 30.78
CA ALA A 280 11.51 -2.91 29.87
C ALA A 280 11.90 -3.45 28.48
N VAL A 281 10.94 -3.48 27.55
CA VAL A 281 11.23 -3.67 26.14
C VAL A 281 12.10 -2.49 25.74
N ARG A 282 13.40 -2.77 25.63
CA ARG A 282 14.40 -1.83 25.15
C ARG A 282 14.04 -1.57 23.68
N ARG A 283 13.47 -0.38 23.43
CA ARG A 283 13.38 0.17 22.07
C ARG A 283 14.80 0.47 21.61
N ASP A 284 15.50 -0.56 21.13
CA ASP A 284 16.71 -0.36 20.36
C ASP A 284 16.26 0.24 19.03
N ARG A 285 16.23 1.59 19.00
CA ARG A 285 16.30 2.36 17.77
C ARG A 285 17.60 1.96 17.09
N LEU A 286 17.53 1.01 16.16
CA LEU A 286 18.54 0.84 15.13
C LEU A 286 18.46 2.10 14.25
N LEU A 287 19.19 3.13 14.68
CA LEU A 287 19.57 4.23 13.80
C LEU A 287 20.44 3.60 12.71
N PHE A 288 19.88 3.45 11.51
CA PHE A 288 20.65 3.16 10.31
C PHE A 288 21.64 4.31 10.12
N ARG A 289 22.88 4.09 10.56
CA ARG A 289 24.00 4.97 10.25
C ARG A 289 24.60 4.42 8.96
N VAL A 290 24.21 5.00 7.83
CA VAL A 290 24.91 4.82 6.56
C VAL A 290 26.37 5.20 6.80
N PRO A 291 27.36 4.30 6.63
CA PRO A 291 28.75 4.70 6.75
C PRO A 291 29.06 5.70 5.62
N ALA A 292 29.53 6.88 5.99
CA ALA A 292 30.18 7.78 5.05
C ALA A 292 31.42 7.07 4.51
N GLU A 293 31.47 6.83 3.20
CA GLU A 293 32.65 6.24 2.57
C GLU A 293 33.88 7.14 2.75
N PRO A 294 35.00 6.62 3.26
CA PRO A 294 36.27 7.27 3.09
C PRO A 294 36.81 6.96 1.69
N GLY A 295 37.14 8.01 0.95
CA GLY A 295 37.83 7.88 -0.33
C GLY A 295 39.22 7.23 -0.21
N HIS A 296 39.74 6.87 -1.39
CA HIS A 296 41.11 6.44 -1.75
C HIS A 296 41.29 4.93 -2.13
N PRO A 297 42.37 4.54 -2.83
CA PRO A 297 42.45 4.58 -4.30
C PRO A 297 43.23 3.37 -4.88
N TRP A 298 42.70 2.55 -5.78
CA TRP A 298 43.56 1.54 -6.42
C TRP A 298 43.37 1.48 -7.93
N TRP A 299 44.34 2.12 -8.59
CA TRP A 299 44.82 1.81 -9.94
C TRP A 299 45.50 0.43 -9.93
N ILE A 300 45.17 -0.42 -10.90
CA ILE A 300 46.01 -1.55 -11.33
C ILE A 300 46.21 -1.42 -12.85
N PRO A 301 47.45 -1.33 -13.36
CA PRO A 301 47.72 -1.25 -14.80
C PRO A 301 47.81 -2.64 -15.41
N GLY A 302 47.26 -2.81 -16.62
CA GLY A 302 47.63 -3.92 -17.50
C GLY A 302 46.47 -4.76 -18.04
N THR A 303 45.66 -4.18 -18.93
CA THR A 303 44.97 -4.93 -19.99
C THR A 303 44.98 -4.10 -21.27
N PRO A 304 45.30 -4.69 -22.44
CA PRO A 304 45.35 -3.97 -23.71
C PRO A 304 43.94 -3.55 -24.15
N ARG A 305 43.78 -2.28 -24.53
CA ARG A 305 42.58 -1.74 -25.17
C ARG A 305 42.32 -2.48 -26.48
N SER A 306 41.20 -3.19 -26.56
CA SER A 306 40.57 -3.51 -27.84
C SER A 306 39.95 -2.23 -28.41
N GLU A 307 40.35 -1.89 -29.63
CA GLU A 307 39.82 -0.79 -30.42
C GLU A 307 38.30 -0.92 -30.65
N PRO A 308 37.56 0.20 -30.75
CA PRO A 308 36.15 0.17 -31.13
C PRO A 308 36.00 -0.14 -32.63
N PRO A 309 35.02 -0.95 -33.05
CA PRO A 309 34.78 -1.21 -34.46
C PRO A 309 34.20 0.02 -35.18
N GLU A 310 34.74 0.26 -36.37
CA GLU A 310 34.40 1.30 -37.33
C GLU A 310 32.90 1.42 -37.61
N GLU A 311 32.40 2.66 -37.56
CA GLU A 311 31.12 3.08 -38.14
C GLU A 311 31.16 2.90 -39.68
N ARG A 312 30.42 1.92 -40.19
CA ARG A 312 30.07 1.87 -41.62
C ARG A 312 28.71 2.54 -41.86
N SER A 313 28.82 3.78 -42.32
CA SER A 313 28.00 4.43 -43.35
C SER A 313 27.05 3.50 -44.11
N TRP A 314 25.75 3.76 -43.97
CA TRP A 314 24.73 3.48 -44.98
C TRP A 314 23.94 4.76 -45.23
N ALA A 315 24.35 5.49 -46.28
CA ALA A 315 23.55 6.50 -46.93
C ALA A 315 22.62 5.83 -47.95
N SER A 316 21.33 6.14 -47.91
CA SER A 316 20.41 5.99 -49.05
C SER A 316 19.31 7.05 -48.94
N SER A 317 19.60 8.16 -49.61
CA SER A 317 18.71 9.10 -50.29
C SER A 317 17.20 8.81 -50.31
N VAL A 318 16.42 9.75 -49.76
CA VAL A 318 15.07 10.07 -50.28
C VAL A 318 15.01 11.59 -50.48
N SER A 319 14.88 11.98 -51.76
CA SER A 319 14.77 13.35 -52.23
C SER A 319 13.30 13.76 -52.23
N VAL A 320 12.96 14.83 -51.51
CA VAL A 320 11.64 15.45 -51.51
C VAL A 320 11.62 16.55 -52.59
N LYS A 321 10.78 16.38 -53.59
CA LYS A 321 10.41 17.42 -54.56
C LYS A 321 8.89 17.48 -54.67
N SER A 322 8.26 18.54 -54.17
CA SER A 322 6.95 19.00 -54.65
C SER A 322 7.14 19.68 -56.01
N PRO A 323 6.15 19.65 -56.93
CA PRO A 323 5.10 20.69 -56.89
C PRO A 323 3.70 20.31 -57.44
N ARG A 324 2.71 21.08 -56.95
CA ARG A 324 1.50 21.65 -57.59
C ARG A 324 0.64 20.86 -58.63
N SER A 325 -0.66 20.86 -58.29
CA SER A 325 -1.85 21.24 -59.07
C SER A 325 -2.45 20.34 -60.18
N SER A 326 -3.76 20.09 -59.96
CA SER A 326 -4.90 20.19 -60.90
C SER A 326 -5.46 18.96 -61.64
N CYS A 327 -6.80 18.98 -61.76
CA CYS A 327 -7.72 18.30 -62.67
C CYS A 327 -8.25 16.88 -62.33
N ALA A 328 -9.46 16.87 -61.75
CA ALA A 328 -10.74 16.36 -62.29
C ALA A 328 -10.89 14.86 -62.70
N PRO A 329 -12.14 14.35 -62.74
CA PRO A 329 -12.47 12.96 -62.39
C PRO A 329 -12.62 12.03 -63.60
N GLN A 330 -12.48 10.71 -63.38
CA GLN A 330 -13.03 9.70 -64.29
C GLN A 330 -13.79 8.59 -63.54
N SER A 331 -15.01 8.43 -64.04
CA SER A 331 -15.99 7.37 -63.90
C SER A 331 -15.53 6.02 -64.46
N GLY A 332 -16.08 4.93 -63.91
CA GLY A 332 -16.15 3.61 -64.55
C GLY A 332 -16.31 2.54 -63.46
N SER A 333 -17.49 2.09 -63.06
CA SER A 333 -18.52 1.30 -63.78
C SER A 333 -18.07 -0.12 -64.13
N ARG A 334 -18.98 -1.07 -63.82
CA ARG A 334 -19.07 -2.50 -64.17
C ARG A 334 -18.52 -3.47 -63.11
N SER A 335 -19.35 -4.17 -62.34
CA SER A 335 -20.46 -5.12 -62.62
C SER A 335 -19.98 -6.55 -62.87
N SER A 336 -20.26 -7.43 -61.92
CA SER A 336 -20.95 -8.72 -62.12
C SER A 336 -21.06 -9.41 -60.74
N SER A 337 -22.23 -9.66 -60.13
CA SER A 337 -23.35 -10.56 -60.53
C SER A 337 -22.84 -11.98 -60.80
N SER A 338 -23.26 -13.07 -60.16
CA SER A 338 -24.31 -13.41 -59.19
C SER A 338 -23.99 -14.89 -58.74
N PRO A 339 -24.93 -15.78 -58.38
CA PRO A 339 -25.41 -16.05 -57.01
C PRO A 339 -25.35 -17.59 -56.69
N PRO A 340 -26.26 -18.23 -55.90
CA PRO A 340 -25.88 -18.97 -54.70
C PRO A 340 -26.39 -20.44 -54.69
N THR A 341 -26.44 -21.03 -53.47
CA THR A 341 -27.25 -22.17 -52.98
C THR A 341 -26.74 -23.59 -53.26
N PRO A 342 -27.30 -24.62 -52.58
CA PRO A 342 -27.72 -24.77 -51.17
C PRO A 342 -26.91 -25.91 -50.49
N TRP A 343 -26.89 -26.13 -49.17
CA TRP A 343 -27.95 -26.59 -48.25
C TRP A 343 -27.63 -26.21 -46.81
#